data_AF-A0A7R9VNR6-F1
#
_entry.id   AF-A0A7R9VNR6-F1
#
_cell.length_a   1.000
_cell.length_b   1.000
_cell.length_c   1.000
_cell.angle_alpha   90.00
_cell.angle_beta   90.00
_cell.angle_gamma   90.00
#
_symmetry.space_group_name_H-M   'P 1'
#
loop_
_entity.id
_entity.type
_entity.pdbx_description
1 polymer ?
#
loop_
_entity_poly.entity_id
_entity_poly.type
_entity_poly.pdbx_seq_one_letter_code
_entity_poly.pdbx_strand_id
1 'polypeptide(L)'
;MKLALAALLTAQAAAFAPAGQFGVSRTALSMSTETEAATEKAFAKLPASVKPGVVTGDALDDLLDNAKEAGYAIPGVNVVGSNSINACMEAAAKYGGPIMVTFSKGGGQFIAGKSADNTDDAASIAGTIAAAKHVREVAALYGVPVVLHTDHCQKAWLPWIDGLVAASEEYYKEHGEPLFSSHMLDLSEEPLEENIAICKKYLERFAKIDLLLEFELGVTGGEEDGVDNTDVDSARLYTQPEEVWYSYQQLSEVPNAR
;
A
#
# COMPACT_ATOMS: atom_id res chain seq x y z
N MET A 1 17.88 -52.12 -24.88
CA MET A 1 19.29 -52.28 -25.28
C MET A 1 19.48 -51.76 -26.70
N LYS A 2 20.03 -50.54 -26.84
CA LYS A 2 20.87 -50.05 -27.94
C LYS A 2 21.18 -48.58 -27.64
N LEU A 3 22.35 -48.35 -27.06
CA LEU A 3 23.00 -47.04 -26.92
C LEU A 3 23.29 -46.49 -28.32
N ALA A 4 23.07 -45.19 -28.52
CA ALA A 4 23.70 -44.42 -29.58
C ALA A 4 24.51 -43.29 -28.94
N LEU A 5 25.82 -43.38 -29.16
CA LEU A 5 26.89 -42.52 -28.68
C LEU A 5 26.91 -41.25 -29.56
N ALA A 6 26.74 -40.07 -28.96
CA ALA A 6 26.98 -38.80 -29.65
C ALA A 6 28.28 -38.17 -29.10
N ALA A 7 29.29 -38.10 -29.97
CA ALA A 7 30.59 -37.54 -29.67
C ALA A 7 30.54 -36.00 -29.62
N LEU A 8 31.07 -35.42 -28.54
CA LEU A 8 31.40 -34.00 -28.46
C LEU A 8 32.55 -33.69 -29.43
N LEU A 9 32.34 -32.80 -30.39
CA LEU A 9 33.40 -32.08 -31.08
C LEU A 9 33.55 -30.69 -30.44
N THR A 10 34.67 -30.49 -29.75
CA THR A 10 35.13 -29.18 -29.28
C THR A 10 35.78 -28.43 -30.44
N ALA A 11 35.17 -27.34 -30.90
CA ALA A 11 35.82 -26.37 -31.78
C ALA A 11 36.28 -25.16 -30.95
N GLN A 12 37.59 -24.93 -30.90
CA GLN A 12 38.19 -23.71 -30.37
C GLN A 12 37.97 -22.56 -31.37
N ALA A 13 37.31 -21.49 -30.94
CA ALA A 13 37.28 -20.23 -31.68
C ALA A 13 38.34 -19.29 -31.12
N ALA A 14 39.38 -19.01 -31.93
CA ALA A 14 40.41 -18.04 -31.64
C ALA A 14 39.98 -16.62 -32.06
N ALA A 15 40.08 -15.71 -31.10
CA ALA A 15 40.39 -14.28 -31.17
C ALA A 15 40.05 -13.46 -32.44
N PHE A 16 39.16 -12.48 -32.26
CA PHE A 16 39.28 -11.15 -32.87
C PHE A 16 38.76 -10.11 -31.86
N ALA A 17 39.64 -9.24 -31.36
CA ALA A 17 39.27 -8.10 -30.52
C ALA A 17 39.95 -6.84 -31.08
N PRO A 18 39.21 -5.78 -31.47
CA PRO A 18 39.81 -4.47 -31.66
C PRO A 18 39.92 -3.76 -30.31
N ALA A 19 41.14 -3.38 -29.96
CA ALA A 19 41.40 -2.56 -28.77
C ALA A 19 40.96 -1.11 -29.03
N GLY A 20 39.81 -0.72 -28.46
CA GLY A 20 39.42 0.67 -28.27
C GLY A 20 39.44 1.01 -26.79
N GLN A 21 40.43 1.79 -26.35
CA GLN A 21 40.46 2.34 -24.99
C GLN A 21 39.47 3.50 -24.89
N PHE A 22 38.28 3.24 -24.33
CA PHE A 22 37.43 4.30 -23.78
C PHE A 22 37.77 4.46 -22.30
N GLY A 23 38.35 5.60 -21.94
CA GLY A 23 38.60 5.98 -20.55
C GLY A 23 37.28 6.27 -19.85
N VAL A 24 36.72 5.28 -19.16
CA VAL A 24 35.61 5.50 -18.22
C VAL A 24 36.22 5.97 -16.90
N SER A 25 35.99 7.25 -16.56
CA SER A 25 36.19 7.74 -15.20
C SER A 25 35.21 6.99 -14.30
N ARG A 26 35.67 5.91 -13.66
CA ARG A 26 34.93 5.27 -12.56
C ARG A 26 35.04 6.18 -11.35
N THR A 27 34.17 7.17 -11.28
CA THR A 27 33.84 7.77 -9.99
C THR A 27 33.17 6.65 -9.19
N ALA A 28 33.90 6.07 -8.24
CA ALA A 28 33.32 5.10 -7.32
C ALA A 28 32.19 5.84 -6.58
N LEU A 29 30.94 5.48 -6.88
CA LEU A 29 29.83 5.76 -5.99
C LEU A 29 30.15 5.06 -4.68
N SER A 30 30.58 5.85 -3.69
CA SER A 30 30.66 5.44 -2.30
C SER A 30 29.23 5.16 -1.84
N MET A 31 28.74 3.95 -2.06
CA MET A 31 27.62 3.44 -1.28
C MET A 31 28.16 3.20 0.13
N SER A 32 27.65 3.94 1.12
CA SER A 32 28.06 3.80 2.51
C SER A 32 27.85 2.34 2.94
N THR A 33 28.94 1.66 3.30
CA THR A 33 28.90 0.33 3.92
C THR A 33 28.85 0.44 5.44
N GLU A 34 28.34 1.55 5.97
CA GLU A 34 28.13 1.74 7.39
C GLU A 34 26.88 0.96 7.80
N THR A 35 27.06 -0.31 8.11
CA THR A 35 26.25 -0.94 9.18
C THR A 35 26.64 -0.23 10.46
N GLU A 36 25.96 0.88 10.75
CA GLU A 36 26.05 1.54 12.04
C GLU A 36 25.72 0.51 13.13
N ALA A 37 26.63 0.42 14.10
CA ALA A 37 26.48 -0.38 15.29
C ALA A 37 25.23 0.09 16.04
N ALA A 38 24.28 -0.84 16.27
CA ALA A 38 23.13 -0.71 17.17
C ALA A 38 22.66 0.75 17.36
N THR A 39 22.10 1.33 16.29
CA THR A 39 21.40 2.62 16.35
C THR A 39 20.36 2.54 17.46
N GLU A 40 20.33 3.53 18.36
CA GLU A 40 19.13 3.83 19.15
C GLU A 40 17.90 3.62 18.27
N LYS A 41 16.87 2.93 18.79
CA LYS A 41 15.61 2.75 18.05
C LYS A 41 15.21 4.13 17.51
N ALA A 42 15.24 4.29 16.20
CA ALA A 42 15.44 5.58 15.53
C ALA A 42 14.21 6.51 15.55
N PHE A 43 13.27 6.29 16.46
CA PHE A 43 11.95 6.90 16.36
C PHE A 43 11.70 7.97 17.40
N ALA A 44 11.08 9.05 16.90
CA ALA A 44 10.46 10.07 17.72
C ALA A 44 9.50 9.42 18.72
N LYS A 45 9.36 10.06 19.89
CA LYS A 45 8.33 9.69 20.86
C LYS A 45 6.97 9.86 20.17
N LEU A 46 6.34 8.74 19.81
CA LEU A 46 5.02 8.73 19.20
C LEU A 46 4.00 9.44 20.11
N PRO A 47 2.93 10.02 19.52
CA PRO A 47 1.84 10.60 20.29
C PRO A 47 1.27 9.60 21.31
N ALA A 48 0.80 10.09 22.46
CA ALA A 48 0.30 9.22 23.53
C ALA A 48 -0.97 8.44 23.16
N SER A 49 -1.71 8.93 22.16
CA SER A 49 -2.88 8.29 21.54
C SER A 49 -2.49 7.04 20.75
N VAL A 50 -1.29 7.02 20.16
CA VAL A 50 -0.79 5.92 19.32
C VAL A 50 -0.25 4.80 20.21
N LYS A 51 -0.93 3.66 20.18
CA LYS A 51 -0.61 2.47 20.99
C LYS A 51 -0.23 1.29 20.08
N PRO A 52 0.48 0.28 20.61
CA PRO A 52 0.64 -0.99 19.91
C PRO A 52 -0.71 -1.61 19.53
N GLY A 53 -0.78 -2.19 18.34
CA GLY A 53 -2.03 -2.67 17.75
C GLY A 53 -2.43 -1.85 16.52
N VAL A 54 -3.65 -2.08 16.03
CA VAL A 54 -4.17 -1.34 14.88
C VAL A 54 -4.54 0.09 15.29
N VAL A 55 -4.15 1.08 14.49
CA VAL A 55 -4.36 2.50 14.75
C VAL A 55 -5.51 3.01 13.88
N THR A 56 -6.54 3.59 14.49
CA THR A 56 -7.73 4.13 13.79
C THR A 56 -8.15 5.47 14.39
N GLY A 57 -9.05 6.20 13.71
CA GLY A 57 -9.61 7.45 14.22
C GLY A 57 -8.54 8.46 14.69
N ASP A 58 -8.82 9.21 15.75
CA ASP A 58 -7.94 10.30 16.23
C ASP A 58 -6.46 9.91 16.36
N ALA A 59 -6.17 8.66 16.75
CA ALA A 59 -4.80 8.18 16.86
C ALA A 59 -4.09 8.06 15.50
N LEU A 60 -4.83 7.82 14.41
CA LEU A 60 -4.28 7.79 13.06
C LEU A 60 -3.90 9.21 12.60
N ASP A 61 -4.74 10.22 12.87
CA ASP A 61 -4.42 11.61 12.53
C ASP A 61 -3.19 12.07 13.30
N ASP A 62 -3.15 11.82 14.61
CA ASP A 62 -2.01 12.14 15.46
C ASP A 62 -0.72 11.49 14.92
N LEU A 63 -0.82 10.24 14.45
CA LEU A 63 0.31 9.51 13.86
C LEU A 63 0.79 10.17 12.56
N LEU A 64 -0.13 10.53 11.67
CA LEU A 64 0.20 11.16 10.39
C LEU A 64 0.73 12.59 10.58
N ASP A 65 0.17 13.36 11.51
CA ASP A 65 0.66 14.70 11.82
C ASP A 65 2.03 14.65 12.49
N ASN A 66 2.26 13.69 13.39
CA ASN A 66 3.60 13.44 13.92
C ASN A 66 4.60 13.09 12.82
N ALA A 67 4.22 12.28 11.84
CA ALA A 67 5.07 11.93 10.70
C ALA A 67 5.46 13.17 9.88
N LYS A 68 4.50 14.07 9.61
CA LYS A 68 4.74 15.34 8.93
C LYS A 68 5.67 16.25 9.74
N GLU A 69 5.40 16.43 11.03
CA GLU A 69 6.18 17.31 11.91
C GLU A 69 7.62 16.82 12.12
N ALA A 70 7.79 15.50 12.27
CA ALA A 70 9.09 14.88 12.49
C ALA A 70 9.86 14.56 11.19
N GLY A 71 9.22 14.69 10.03
CA GLY A 71 9.85 14.54 8.72
C GLY A 71 10.17 13.09 8.33
N TYR A 72 9.26 12.15 8.62
CA TYR A 72 9.38 10.74 8.19
C TYR A 72 8.14 10.27 7.44
N ALA A 73 8.28 9.16 6.71
CA ALA A 73 7.19 8.45 6.06
C ALA A 73 6.96 7.08 6.71
N ILE A 74 5.74 6.56 6.61
CA ILE A 74 5.36 5.23 7.13
C ILE A 74 5.33 4.28 5.93
N PRO A 75 6.10 3.17 5.94
CA PRO A 75 6.08 2.22 4.82
C PRO A 75 4.72 1.52 4.71
N GLY A 76 4.10 1.58 3.52
CA GLY A 76 2.94 0.76 3.13
C GLY A 76 3.39 -0.47 2.37
N VAL A 77 3.16 -1.65 2.94
CA VAL A 77 3.63 -2.92 2.36
C VAL A 77 2.43 -3.77 1.95
N ASN A 78 2.32 -4.06 0.65
CA ASN A 78 1.35 -5.03 0.16
C ASN A 78 1.63 -6.42 0.71
N VAL A 79 0.59 -7.06 1.24
CA VAL A 79 0.66 -8.40 1.81
C VAL A 79 -0.33 -9.34 1.15
N VAL A 80 0.00 -10.63 1.16
CA VAL A 80 -0.79 -11.69 0.50
C VAL A 80 -1.04 -12.87 1.43
N GLY A 81 -0.82 -12.72 2.72
CA GLY A 81 -1.06 -13.79 3.70
C GLY A 81 -0.29 -13.60 5.00
N SER A 82 -0.48 -14.54 5.92
CA SER A 82 0.09 -14.48 7.27
C SER A 82 1.61 -14.34 7.26
N ASN A 83 2.32 -15.03 6.36
CA ASN A 83 3.78 -14.93 6.27
C ASN A 83 4.26 -13.50 5.97
N SER A 84 3.67 -12.84 4.96
CA SER A 84 4.01 -11.45 4.60
C SER A 84 3.54 -10.44 5.65
N ILE A 85 2.38 -10.68 6.27
CA ILE A 85 1.88 -9.85 7.38
C ILE A 85 2.86 -9.90 8.56
N ASN A 86 3.25 -11.10 8.97
CA ASN A 86 4.16 -11.31 10.09
C ASN A 86 5.54 -10.70 9.80
N ALA A 87 6.05 -10.85 8.58
CA ALA A 87 7.33 -10.25 8.19
C ALA A 87 7.29 -8.71 8.24
N CYS A 88 6.16 -8.11 7.85
CA CYS A 88 5.94 -6.67 7.91
C CYS A 88 5.98 -6.16 9.36
N MET A 89 5.22 -6.79 10.27
CA MET A 89 5.20 -6.41 11.69
C MET A 89 6.50 -6.75 12.43
N GLU A 90 7.19 -7.83 12.07
CA GLU A 90 8.50 -8.18 12.61
C GLU A 90 9.55 -7.11 12.25
N ALA A 91 9.57 -6.67 10.98
CA ALA A 91 10.45 -5.59 10.54
C ALA A 91 10.15 -4.30 11.33
N ALA A 92 8.88 -3.93 11.48
CA ALA A 92 8.47 -2.78 12.27
C ALA A 92 8.95 -2.88 13.73
N ALA A 93 8.81 -4.05 14.37
CA ALA A 93 9.23 -4.27 15.75
C ALA A 93 10.76 -4.20 15.93
N LYS A 94 11.50 -4.73 14.93
CA LYS A 94 12.96 -4.75 14.91
C LYS A 94 13.55 -3.36 14.72
N TYR A 95 13.02 -2.58 13.79
CA TYR A 95 13.56 -1.25 13.43
C TYR A 95 12.87 -0.10 14.19
N GLY A 96 11.75 -0.38 14.85
CA GLY A 96 11.16 0.49 15.87
C GLY A 96 10.27 1.61 15.32
N GLY A 97 9.39 1.34 14.36
CA GLY A 97 8.49 2.35 13.78
C GLY A 97 7.06 1.84 13.56
N PRO A 98 6.10 2.75 13.31
CA PRO A 98 4.80 2.38 12.78
C PRO A 98 4.94 1.75 11.39
N ILE A 99 3.97 0.94 11.00
CA ILE A 99 3.97 0.29 9.68
C ILE A 99 2.55 0.24 9.14
N MET A 100 2.40 0.33 7.82
CA MET A 100 1.11 0.13 7.16
C MET A 100 1.09 -1.24 6.48
N VAL A 101 0.12 -2.06 6.87
CA VAL A 101 -0.17 -3.36 6.27
C VAL A 101 -1.28 -3.13 5.25
N THR A 102 -0.91 -3.23 3.97
CA THR A 102 -1.76 -2.84 2.85
C THR A 102 -2.26 -4.08 2.10
N PHE A 103 -3.54 -4.10 1.76
CA PHE A 103 -4.13 -5.16 0.96
C PHE A 103 -4.60 -4.62 -0.39
N SER A 104 -4.06 -5.13 -1.50
CA SER A 104 -4.70 -4.96 -2.80
C SER A 104 -5.88 -5.92 -2.95
N LYS A 105 -6.78 -5.63 -3.90
CA LYS A 105 -7.91 -6.51 -4.22
C LYS A 105 -7.46 -7.94 -4.56
N GLY A 106 -6.38 -8.05 -5.33
CA GLY A 106 -5.76 -9.34 -5.68
C GLY A 106 -5.12 -10.04 -4.48
N GLY A 107 -4.51 -9.28 -3.56
CA GLY A 107 -4.01 -9.81 -2.28
C GLY A 107 -5.13 -10.42 -1.44
N GLY A 108 -6.28 -9.75 -1.36
CA GLY A 108 -7.49 -10.29 -0.74
C GLY A 108 -7.92 -11.64 -1.32
N GLN A 109 -8.02 -11.72 -2.65
CA GLN A 109 -8.39 -12.97 -3.32
C GLN A 109 -7.35 -14.08 -3.08
N PHE A 110 -6.07 -13.74 -3.08
CA PHE A 110 -5.01 -14.70 -2.82
C PHE A 110 -5.12 -15.30 -1.40
N ILE A 111 -5.46 -14.48 -0.41
CA ILE A 111 -5.66 -14.91 0.98
C ILE A 111 -6.89 -15.80 1.13
N ALA A 112 -8.00 -15.47 0.47
CA ALA A 112 -9.18 -16.34 0.41
C ALA A 112 -8.89 -17.66 -0.34
N GLY A 113 -7.89 -17.64 -1.22
CA GLY A 113 -7.46 -18.75 -2.05
C GLY A 113 -7.90 -18.55 -3.50
N LYS A 114 -6.95 -18.67 -4.43
CA LYS A 114 -7.16 -18.42 -5.87
C LYS A 114 -8.32 -19.21 -6.50
N SER A 115 -8.69 -20.35 -5.94
CA SER A 115 -9.79 -21.20 -6.43
C SER A 115 -11.15 -20.89 -5.81
N ALA A 116 -11.22 -19.95 -4.84
CA ALA A 116 -12.48 -19.47 -4.29
C ALA A 116 -13.27 -18.70 -5.36
N ASP A 117 -14.60 -18.82 -5.33
CA ASP A 117 -15.48 -18.06 -6.19
C ASP A 117 -15.37 -16.57 -5.85
N ASN A 118 -14.99 -15.76 -6.84
CA ASN A 118 -14.84 -14.33 -6.70
C ASN A 118 -15.94 -13.55 -7.46
N THR A 119 -17.07 -14.19 -7.74
CA THR A 119 -18.28 -13.50 -8.21
C THR A 119 -18.61 -12.36 -7.24
N ASP A 120 -18.85 -11.17 -7.80
CA ASP A 120 -19.12 -9.94 -7.04
C ASP A 120 -18.06 -9.63 -5.97
N ASP A 121 -16.79 -9.94 -6.25
CA ASP A 121 -15.63 -9.72 -5.39
C ASP A 121 -15.69 -10.46 -4.03
N ALA A 122 -16.55 -11.47 -3.90
CA ALA A 122 -16.80 -12.16 -2.63
C ALA A 122 -15.54 -12.75 -1.98
N ALA A 123 -14.64 -13.35 -2.76
CA ALA A 123 -13.38 -13.89 -2.23
C ALA A 123 -12.39 -12.78 -1.87
N SER A 124 -12.27 -11.73 -2.69
CA SER A 124 -11.45 -10.55 -2.36
C SER A 124 -11.89 -9.90 -1.05
N ILE A 125 -13.21 -9.71 -0.87
CA ILE A 125 -13.79 -9.15 0.37
C ILE A 125 -13.47 -10.07 1.56
N ALA A 126 -13.83 -11.35 1.46
CA ALA A 126 -13.67 -12.30 2.55
C ALA A 126 -12.20 -12.48 2.97
N GLY A 127 -11.28 -12.57 2.00
CA GLY A 127 -9.86 -12.72 2.26
C GLY A 127 -9.23 -11.49 2.90
N THR A 128 -9.59 -10.29 2.44
CA THR A 128 -9.13 -9.03 3.04
C THR A 128 -9.67 -8.87 4.48
N ILE A 129 -10.93 -9.22 4.75
CA ILE A 129 -11.49 -9.23 6.12
C ILE A 129 -10.75 -10.23 7.02
N ALA A 130 -10.51 -11.46 6.53
CA ALA A 130 -9.81 -12.48 7.29
C ALA A 130 -8.38 -12.02 7.66
N ALA A 131 -7.70 -11.37 6.72
CA ALA A 131 -6.36 -10.84 6.94
C ALA A 131 -6.35 -9.66 7.94
N ALA A 132 -7.30 -8.74 7.85
CA ALA A 132 -7.45 -7.64 8.80
C ALA A 132 -7.68 -8.15 10.23
N LYS A 133 -8.52 -9.18 10.39
CA LYS A 133 -8.75 -9.85 11.68
C LYS A 133 -7.49 -10.53 12.21
N HIS A 134 -6.69 -11.17 11.34
CA HIS A 134 -5.39 -11.72 11.73
C HIS A 134 -4.45 -10.63 12.26
N VAL A 135 -4.35 -9.49 11.56
CA VAL A 135 -3.52 -8.36 12.00
C VAL A 135 -4.01 -7.81 13.35
N ARG A 136 -5.32 -7.61 13.51
CA ARG A 136 -5.94 -7.15 14.78
C ARG A 136 -5.55 -8.05 15.96
N GLU A 137 -5.57 -9.37 15.74
CA GLU A 137 -5.25 -10.35 16.78
C GLU A 137 -3.77 -10.29 17.19
N VAL A 138 -2.85 -10.16 16.23
CA VAL A 138 -1.42 -10.38 16.50
C VAL A 138 -0.60 -9.09 16.62
N ALA A 139 -1.05 -7.94 16.11
CA ALA A 139 -0.25 -6.71 16.05
C ALA A 139 0.27 -6.25 17.42
N ALA A 140 -0.55 -6.36 18.47
CA ALA A 140 -0.17 -5.98 19.83
C ALA A 140 1.00 -6.84 20.38
N LEU A 141 1.15 -8.08 19.92
CA LEU A 141 2.25 -8.97 20.34
C LEU A 141 3.61 -8.49 19.81
N TYR A 142 3.62 -7.77 18.69
CA TYR A 142 4.82 -7.16 18.13
C TYR A 142 5.19 -5.84 18.81
N GLY A 143 4.27 -5.25 19.61
CA GLY A 143 4.52 -4.00 20.32
C GLY A 143 4.62 -2.77 19.40
N VAL A 144 4.05 -2.83 18.19
CA VAL A 144 4.12 -1.76 17.18
C VAL A 144 2.74 -1.23 16.80
N PRO A 145 2.62 0.06 16.45
CA PRO A 145 1.42 0.61 15.83
C PRO A 145 1.34 0.15 14.36
N VAL A 146 0.17 -0.33 13.95
CA VAL A 146 -0.10 -0.82 12.60
C VAL A 146 -1.26 -0.04 11.99
N VAL A 147 -1.07 0.53 10.81
CA VAL A 147 -2.16 1.08 9.99
C VAL A 147 -2.66 -0.05 9.08
N LEU A 148 -3.95 -0.39 9.17
CA LEU A 148 -4.59 -1.35 8.28
C LEU A 148 -5.20 -0.64 7.08
N HIS A 149 -4.66 -0.88 5.90
CA HIS A 149 -5.02 -0.14 4.69
C HIS A 149 -5.41 -1.05 3.54
N THR A 150 -6.18 -0.52 2.59
CA THR A 150 -6.43 -1.17 1.30
C THR A 150 -5.96 -0.29 0.17
N ASP A 151 -5.29 -0.92 -0.77
CA ASP A 151 -4.66 -0.31 -1.94
C ASP A 151 -5.67 0.09 -3.02
N HIS A 152 -5.15 0.51 -4.18
CA HIS A 152 -5.88 0.92 -5.39
C HIS A 152 -7.24 0.23 -5.57
N CYS A 153 -8.28 1.06 -5.63
CA CYS A 153 -9.64 0.66 -5.94
C CYS A 153 -10.21 1.52 -7.06
N GLN A 154 -10.05 1.05 -8.30
CA GLN A 154 -10.71 1.64 -9.46
C GLN A 154 -12.23 1.53 -9.40
N LYS A 155 -12.91 2.33 -10.21
CA LYS A 155 -14.38 2.45 -10.21
C LYS A 155 -15.10 1.11 -10.35
N ALA A 156 -14.57 0.20 -11.16
CA ALA A 156 -15.12 -1.14 -11.36
C ALA A 156 -15.02 -2.03 -10.11
N TRP A 157 -14.18 -1.67 -9.14
CA TRP A 157 -13.90 -2.43 -7.92
C TRP A 157 -14.54 -1.83 -6.67
N LEU A 158 -15.31 -0.75 -6.80
CA LEU A 158 -16.06 -0.16 -5.68
C LEU A 158 -16.90 -1.17 -4.86
N PRO A 159 -17.50 -2.23 -5.45
CA PRO A 159 -18.17 -3.27 -4.66
C PRO A 159 -17.28 -3.98 -3.63
N TRP A 160 -15.98 -4.11 -3.90
CA TRP A 160 -15.00 -4.65 -2.94
C TRP A 160 -14.91 -3.74 -1.71
N ILE A 161 -14.70 -2.44 -1.91
CA ILE A 161 -14.65 -1.46 -0.81
C ILE A 161 -16.00 -1.38 -0.08
N ASP A 162 -17.12 -1.44 -0.79
CA ASP A 162 -18.45 -1.45 -0.16
C ASP A 162 -18.61 -2.59 0.85
N GLY A 163 -18.12 -3.79 0.50
CA GLY A 163 -18.11 -4.96 1.37
C GLY A 163 -17.19 -4.81 2.58
N LEU A 164 -16.00 -4.20 2.39
CA LEU A 164 -15.06 -3.95 3.49
C LEU A 164 -15.57 -2.88 4.46
N VAL A 165 -16.19 -1.83 3.94
CA VAL A 165 -16.79 -0.77 4.75
C VAL A 165 -17.98 -1.31 5.53
N ALA A 166 -18.80 -2.18 4.94
CA ALA A 166 -19.87 -2.86 5.66
C ALA A 166 -19.33 -3.70 6.83
N ALA A 167 -18.23 -4.44 6.62
CA ALA A 167 -17.56 -5.18 7.70
C ALA A 167 -16.97 -4.25 8.78
N SER A 168 -16.42 -3.09 8.40
CA SER A 168 -15.98 -2.06 9.34
C SER A 168 -17.14 -1.47 10.15
N GLU A 169 -18.29 -1.20 9.53
CA GLU A 169 -19.50 -0.70 10.21
C GLU A 169 -20.05 -1.73 11.21
N GLU A 170 -19.98 -3.03 10.90
CA GLU A 170 -20.34 -4.09 11.85
C GLU A 170 -19.35 -4.16 13.01
N TYR A 171 -18.05 -4.13 12.71
CA TYR A 171 -17.00 -4.17 13.73
C TYR A 171 -17.08 -2.95 14.67
N TYR A 172 -17.37 -1.76 14.13
CA TYR A 172 -17.53 -0.51 14.88
C TYR A 172 -18.63 -0.58 15.94
N LYS A 173 -19.76 -1.25 15.63
CA LYS A 173 -20.87 -1.39 16.59
C LYS A 173 -20.47 -2.18 17.84
N GLU A 174 -19.54 -3.12 17.71
CA GLU A 174 -19.09 -3.97 18.80
C GLU A 174 -17.87 -3.40 19.53
N HIS A 175 -16.93 -2.79 18.78
CA HIS A 175 -15.62 -2.41 19.31
C HIS A 175 -15.42 -0.91 19.49
N GLY A 176 -16.29 -0.07 18.90
CA GLY A 176 -16.16 1.39 18.92
C GLY A 176 -15.04 1.95 18.04
N GLU A 177 -14.51 1.13 17.12
CA GLU A 177 -13.51 1.50 16.12
C GLU A 177 -13.77 0.71 14.82
N PRO A 178 -13.41 1.22 13.63
CA PRO A 178 -13.60 0.47 12.37
C PRO A 178 -12.68 -0.74 12.31
N LEU A 179 -12.89 -1.69 11.38
CA LEU A 179 -12.01 -2.86 11.19
C LEU A 179 -10.70 -2.48 10.49
N PHE A 180 -10.78 -1.55 9.53
CA PHE A 180 -9.64 -0.97 8.83
C PHE A 180 -9.31 0.42 9.38
N SER A 181 -8.11 0.90 9.14
CA SER A 181 -7.69 2.27 9.45
C SER A 181 -8.08 3.23 8.34
N SER A 182 -7.87 2.81 7.08
CA SER A 182 -8.15 3.61 5.90
C SER A 182 -8.41 2.74 4.67
N HIS A 183 -9.00 3.34 3.65
CA HIS A 183 -9.19 2.74 2.33
C HIS A 183 -8.77 3.72 1.24
N MET A 184 -8.14 3.23 0.18
CA MET A 184 -7.82 4.00 -1.01
C MET A 184 -8.93 3.88 -2.07
N LEU A 185 -9.29 5.01 -2.67
CA LEU A 185 -10.05 5.07 -3.91
C LEU A 185 -9.18 5.66 -5.01
N ASP A 186 -8.90 4.85 -6.02
CA ASP A 186 -8.15 5.29 -7.20
C ASP A 186 -9.12 5.48 -8.36
N LEU A 187 -9.69 6.68 -8.44
CA LEU A 187 -10.61 7.05 -9.53
C LEU A 187 -9.92 8.00 -10.51
N SER A 188 -8.60 7.89 -10.61
CA SER A 188 -7.72 8.82 -11.31
C SER A 188 -7.88 8.76 -12.85
N GLU A 189 -8.41 7.65 -13.37
CA GLU A 189 -8.84 7.50 -14.77
C GLU A 189 -10.10 8.31 -15.12
N GLU A 190 -10.94 8.61 -14.13
CA GLU A 190 -12.19 9.34 -14.30
C GLU A 190 -11.97 10.86 -14.35
N PRO A 191 -12.90 11.65 -14.91
CA PRO A 191 -12.83 13.11 -14.81
C PRO A 191 -12.71 13.57 -13.36
N LEU A 192 -11.90 14.61 -13.10
CA LEU A 192 -11.62 15.13 -11.74
C LEU A 192 -12.90 15.35 -10.93
N GLU A 193 -13.91 16.00 -11.51
CA GLU A 193 -15.17 16.29 -10.83
C GLU A 193 -15.95 15.02 -10.49
N GLU A 194 -15.87 13.98 -11.33
CA GLU A 194 -16.49 12.69 -11.07
C GLU A 194 -15.75 11.91 -9.98
N ASN A 195 -14.42 11.83 -10.06
CA ASN A 195 -13.55 11.26 -9.03
C ASN A 195 -13.90 11.86 -7.66
N ILE A 196 -13.79 13.18 -7.54
CA ILE A 196 -14.02 13.88 -6.27
C ILE A 196 -15.47 13.77 -5.80
N ALA A 197 -16.46 13.76 -6.71
CA ALA A 197 -17.85 13.54 -6.33
C ALA A 197 -18.12 12.14 -5.76
N ILE A 198 -17.44 11.10 -6.27
CA ILE A 198 -17.55 9.74 -5.73
C ILE A 198 -16.79 9.64 -4.41
N CYS A 199 -15.55 10.13 -4.35
CA CYS A 199 -14.74 10.18 -3.12
C CYS A 199 -15.49 10.87 -1.98
N LYS A 200 -16.15 12.00 -2.24
CA LYS A 200 -16.97 12.72 -1.26
C LYS A 200 -18.11 11.87 -0.68
N LYS A 201 -18.80 11.08 -1.51
CA LYS A 201 -19.88 10.18 -1.05
C LYS A 201 -19.34 9.07 -0.14
N TYR A 202 -18.18 8.51 -0.46
CA TYR A 202 -17.52 7.53 0.41
C TYR A 202 -17.04 8.18 1.70
N LEU A 203 -16.45 9.37 1.62
CA LEU A 203 -15.98 10.13 2.77
C LEU A 203 -17.12 10.43 3.76
N GLU A 204 -18.31 10.80 3.27
CA GLU A 204 -19.51 10.97 4.11
C GLU A 204 -19.93 9.69 4.86
N ARG A 205 -19.65 8.51 4.30
CA ARG A 205 -19.86 7.21 4.97
C ARG A 205 -18.74 6.92 5.96
N PHE A 206 -17.49 7.18 5.58
CA PHE A 206 -16.30 6.90 6.37
C PHE A 206 -16.24 7.75 7.64
N ALA A 207 -16.59 9.03 7.53
CA ALA A 207 -16.65 9.99 8.65
C ALA A 207 -17.62 9.56 9.78
N LYS A 208 -18.53 8.61 9.53
CA LYS A 208 -19.46 8.08 10.56
C LYS A 208 -18.84 7.01 11.44
N ILE A 209 -17.72 6.42 11.00
CA ILE A 209 -17.05 5.28 11.64
C ILE A 209 -15.53 5.45 11.68
N ASP A 210 -15.04 6.70 11.66
CA ASP A 210 -13.64 7.07 11.84
C ASP A 210 -12.65 6.38 10.88
N LEU A 211 -13.09 6.13 9.64
CA LEU A 211 -12.23 5.68 8.55
C LEU A 211 -11.59 6.87 7.85
N LEU A 212 -10.29 6.76 7.55
CA LEU A 212 -9.59 7.73 6.70
C LEU A 212 -9.71 7.34 5.22
N LEU A 213 -9.93 8.34 4.36
CA LEU A 213 -9.92 8.15 2.92
C LEU A 213 -8.55 8.53 2.34
N GLU A 214 -7.93 7.60 1.64
CA GLU A 214 -6.89 7.91 0.67
C GLU A 214 -7.52 8.00 -0.72
N PHE A 215 -7.12 8.98 -1.53
CA PHE A 215 -7.62 9.12 -2.90
C PHE A 215 -6.50 9.55 -3.84
N GLU A 216 -6.64 9.21 -5.11
CA GLU A 216 -5.61 9.46 -6.12
C GLU A 216 -6.07 10.47 -7.19
N LEU A 217 -5.11 11.27 -7.64
CA LEU A 217 -5.24 12.23 -8.72
C LEU A 217 -4.10 12.02 -9.73
N GLY A 218 -4.34 12.34 -11.00
CA GLY A 218 -3.35 12.12 -12.07
C GLY A 218 -3.55 10.75 -12.72
N VAL A 219 -2.53 10.19 -13.33
CA VAL A 219 -2.44 8.78 -13.71
C VAL A 219 -0.96 8.42 -13.78
N THR A 220 -0.60 7.23 -13.32
CA THR A 220 0.77 6.74 -13.44
C THR A 220 1.10 6.45 -14.90
N GLY A 221 2.36 6.58 -15.30
CA GLY A 221 2.80 6.17 -16.64
C GLY A 221 3.09 4.68 -16.69
N GLY A 222 2.63 3.98 -17.74
CA GLY A 222 2.84 2.54 -17.90
C GLY A 222 1.68 1.70 -17.36
N GLU A 223 1.92 0.44 -16.98
CA GLU A 223 0.87 -0.47 -16.45
C GLU A 223 0.93 -0.58 -14.92
N GLU A 224 -0.19 -0.34 -14.25
CA GLU A 224 -0.37 -0.47 -12.81
C GLU A 224 -1.65 -1.25 -12.50
N ASP A 225 -1.56 -2.29 -11.66
CA ASP A 225 -2.70 -3.14 -11.26
C ASP A 225 -3.58 -3.68 -12.43
N GLY A 226 -2.97 -3.87 -13.60
CA GLY A 226 -3.62 -4.34 -14.83
C GLY A 226 -4.29 -3.24 -15.67
N VAL A 227 -4.02 -1.98 -15.35
CA VAL A 227 -4.46 -0.78 -16.07
C VAL A 227 -3.25 -0.19 -16.82
N ASP A 228 -3.34 -0.07 -18.15
CA ASP A 228 -2.25 0.40 -19.01
C ASP A 228 -2.44 1.87 -19.44
N ASN A 229 -1.58 2.74 -18.91
CA ASN A 229 -1.52 4.18 -19.14
C ASN A 229 -0.36 4.60 -20.08
N THR A 230 0.22 3.68 -20.86
CA THR A 230 1.41 3.97 -21.68
C THR A 230 1.18 5.06 -22.75
N ASP A 231 -0.06 5.26 -23.19
CA ASP A 231 -0.45 6.25 -24.22
C ASP A 231 -0.98 7.58 -23.64
N VAL A 232 -0.93 7.78 -22.33
CA VAL A 232 -1.45 8.99 -21.68
C VAL A 232 -0.57 10.21 -21.99
N ASP A 233 -1.20 11.35 -22.28
CA ASP A 233 -0.53 12.65 -22.42
C ASP A 233 0.34 12.96 -21.18
N SER A 234 1.59 13.35 -21.43
CA SER A 234 2.54 13.78 -20.40
C SER A 234 2.02 14.82 -19.40
N ALA A 235 1.05 15.66 -19.81
CA ALA A 235 0.42 16.63 -18.92
C ALA A 235 -0.47 15.99 -17.84
N ARG A 236 -0.94 14.76 -18.04
CA ARG A 236 -1.71 13.98 -17.06
C ARG A 236 -0.84 13.10 -16.16
N LEU A 237 0.47 12.95 -16.48
CA LEU A 237 1.42 12.22 -15.63
C LEU A 237 1.69 12.91 -14.29
N TYR A 238 1.34 14.20 -14.18
CA TYR A 238 1.52 14.99 -12.97
C TYR A 238 0.24 15.76 -12.64
N THR A 239 -0.26 15.56 -11.44
CA THR A 239 -1.35 16.36 -10.87
C THR A 239 -0.96 17.83 -10.79
N GLN A 240 -1.88 18.72 -11.14
CA GLN A 240 -1.68 20.16 -11.02
C GLN A 240 -2.08 20.65 -9.61
N PRO A 241 -1.39 21.66 -9.05
CA PRO A 241 -1.72 22.22 -7.73
C PRO A 241 -3.20 22.65 -7.59
N GLU A 242 -3.81 23.13 -8.67
CA GLU A 242 -5.21 23.54 -8.71
C GLU A 242 -6.17 22.35 -8.54
N GLU A 243 -5.82 21.17 -9.04
CA GLU A 243 -6.59 19.93 -8.89
C GLU A 243 -6.54 19.43 -7.45
N VAL A 244 -5.36 19.50 -6.83
CA VAL A 244 -5.18 19.22 -5.39
C VAL A 244 -6.01 20.19 -4.55
N TRP A 245 -5.95 21.48 -4.88
CA TRP A 245 -6.71 22.51 -4.17
C TRP A 245 -8.22 22.30 -4.31
N TYR A 246 -8.71 22.02 -5.52
CA TYR A 246 -10.11 21.70 -5.78
C TYR A 246 -10.57 20.50 -4.93
N SER A 247 -9.78 19.42 -4.93
CA SER A 247 -10.06 18.20 -4.17
C SER A 247 -10.14 18.49 -2.67
N TYR A 248 -9.15 19.22 -2.14
CA TYR A 248 -9.15 19.66 -0.75
C TYR A 248 -10.42 20.47 -0.41
N GLN A 249 -10.78 21.46 -1.23
CA GLN A 249 -11.97 22.28 -0.98
C GLN A 249 -13.24 21.42 -0.95
N GLN A 250 -13.41 20.51 -1.91
CA GLN A 250 -14.62 19.70 -2.01
C GLN A 250 -14.75 18.66 -0.90
N LEU A 251 -13.65 18.01 -0.52
CA LEU A 251 -13.64 16.97 0.51
C LEU A 251 -13.69 17.56 1.93
N SER A 252 -13.11 18.74 2.16
CA SER A 252 -13.18 19.46 3.45
C SER A 252 -14.60 19.92 3.83
N GLU A 253 -15.54 19.91 2.89
CA GLU A 253 -16.95 20.21 3.17
C GLU A 253 -17.63 19.09 3.98
N VAL A 254 -17.05 17.88 4.03
CA VAL A 254 -17.60 16.76 4.79
C VAL A 254 -17.18 16.90 6.26
N PRO A 255 -18.12 17.09 7.21
CA PRO A 255 -17.79 17.26 8.61
C PRO A 255 -17.26 15.95 9.21
N ASN A 256 -16.25 16.06 10.09
CA ASN A 256 -15.57 14.93 10.75
C ASN A 256 -14.89 13.96 9.77
N ALA A 257 -14.72 14.36 8.52
CA ALA A 257 -13.93 13.62 7.55
C ALA A 257 -12.44 13.65 7.90
N ARG A 258 -11.75 12.60 7.48
CA ARG A 258 -10.35 12.28 7.77
C ARG A 258 -9.69 11.80 6.50
#